data_AF-A0A9E5F3R1-F1
#
_entry.id   AF-A0A9E5F3R1-F1
#
_cell.length_a   1.000
_cell.length_b   1.000
_cell.length_c   1.000
_cell.angle_alpha   90.00
_cell.angle_beta   90.00
_cell.angle_gamma   90.00
#
_symmetry.space_group_name_H-M   'P 1'
#
loop_
_entity.id
_entity.type
_entity.pdbx_description
1 polymer ?
#
loop_
_entity_poly.entity_id
_entity_poly.type
_entity_poly.pdbx_seq_one_letter_code
_entity_poly.pdbx_strand_id
1 'polypeptide(L)'
;IPVIADDYVDPQFGTGVLKITPGHDVNDYTVGKRHGLGVLTILDDEARVNEKGGAYSGLSREKARDKILEDLKKADLFVSEEERPHNVGHCDRCATVVEPKVSAQWFVKAEILAQPAIEAVKTKKIKILPEEWEKVYFEWMNNIRPWCISRQLWWGHRIPVWYCKDCSKMTVAVTTPTVCQSCKSSQIHQEEDVLDTWFSSGLWPFSTLGWPAKTEDFQTFYPNDVLETGFDILFFWVARMIMLGMRMTGEIPFHTVYLHPMVRDEQGQKMSKTKGNVIDPLEIIDRMGADSLRFFLAWNAYHGRDLRVSDEGVEGCRNFVTKLWNVSKFVMMHFGHLTASQSDKKNIPNQWILSRLNATKRQVAESLENYRFFEAAQALYHFLWNEYCDWFIEFIKEKNELEARREKKDSTALDVLEEV
;
A
#
# COMPACT_ATOMS: atom_id res chain seq x y z
N ILE A 1 -23.11 10.82 -39.95
CA ILE A 1 -23.00 10.78 -38.47
C ILE A 1 -23.74 12.02 -37.96
N PRO A 2 -24.58 11.94 -36.91
CA PRO A 2 -25.26 13.11 -36.36
C PRO A 2 -24.27 14.10 -35.74
N VAL A 3 -24.61 15.40 -35.76
CA VAL A 3 -23.91 16.45 -35.00
C VAL A 3 -24.70 16.71 -33.73
N ILE A 4 -24.04 16.60 -32.58
CA ILE A 4 -24.65 16.76 -31.25
C ILE A 4 -23.90 17.84 -30.47
N ALA A 5 -24.61 18.50 -29.55
CA ALA A 5 -24.00 19.44 -28.58
C ALA A 5 -23.86 18.73 -27.23
N ASP A 6 -22.69 18.86 -26.60
CA ASP A 6 -22.40 18.27 -25.29
C ASP A 6 -21.41 19.18 -24.54
N ASP A 7 -21.54 19.26 -23.23
CA ASP A 7 -20.75 20.11 -22.34
C ASP A 7 -19.32 19.60 -22.11
N TYR A 8 -19.03 18.36 -22.51
CA TYR A 8 -17.69 17.78 -22.48
C TYR A 8 -16.72 18.42 -23.49
N VAL A 9 -17.24 19.05 -24.55
CA VAL A 9 -16.41 19.63 -25.62
C VAL A 9 -15.84 20.98 -25.17
N ASP A 10 -14.52 21.13 -25.23
CA ASP A 10 -13.86 22.43 -25.09
C ASP A 10 -13.86 23.17 -26.44
N PRO A 11 -14.59 24.29 -26.59
CA PRO A 11 -14.63 25.06 -27.84
C PRO A 11 -13.28 25.69 -28.20
N GLN A 12 -12.37 25.84 -27.24
CA GLN A 12 -11.04 26.42 -27.45
C GLN A 12 -10.02 25.38 -27.92
N PHE A 13 -10.33 24.08 -27.81
CA PHE A 13 -9.42 23.01 -28.18
C PHE A 13 -9.62 22.56 -29.64
N GLY A 14 -8.54 22.58 -30.42
CA GLY A 14 -8.57 22.17 -31.82
C GLY A 14 -9.55 23.01 -32.65
N THR A 15 -10.55 22.36 -33.25
CA THR A 15 -11.60 23.02 -34.04
C THR A 15 -12.85 23.36 -33.22
N GLY A 16 -12.89 23.03 -31.93
CA GLY A 16 -14.10 23.08 -31.11
C GLY A 16 -15.13 21.98 -31.45
N VAL A 17 -14.76 21.00 -32.28
CA VAL A 17 -15.57 19.84 -32.66
C VAL A 17 -14.72 18.57 -32.56
N LEU A 18 -15.17 17.55 -31.82
CA LEU A 18 -14.48 16.26 -31.73
C LEU A 18 -15.29 15.10 -32.32
N LYS A 19 -14.58 14.05 -32.73
CA LYS A 19 -15.20 12.75 -33.05
C LYS A 19 -15.62 12.04 -31.76
N ILE A 20 -16.74 11.33 -31.79
CA ILE A 20 -17.22 10.50 -30.67
C ILE A 20 -17.21 9.02 -31.11
N THR A 21 -16.43 8.21 -30.40
CA THR A 21 -16.20 6.79 -30.66
C THR A 21 -16.48 5.94 -29.40
N PRO A 22 -17.77 5.69 -29.04
CA PRO A 22 -18.15 5.06 -27.76
C PRO A 22 -17.55 3.67 -27.52
N GLY A 23 -17.15 2.97 -28.57
CA GLY A 23 -16.55 1.64 -28.46
C GLY A 23 -15.07 1.61 -28.05
N HIS A 24 -14.36 2.75 -28.09
CA HIS A 24 -12.90 2.83 -27.99
C HIS A 24 -12.36 3.97 -27.12
N ASP A 25 -13.22 4.74 -26.46
CA ASP A 25 -12.80 5.75 -25.48
C ASP A 25 -13.83 5.87 -24.34
N VAL A 26 -13.35 6.06 -23.11
CA VAL A 26 -14.18 6.05 -21.90
C VAL A 26 -15.06 7.31 -21.81
N ASN A 27 -14.55 8.46 -22.25
CA ASN A 27 -15.30 9.70 -22.26
C ASN A 27 -16.32 9.68 -23.39
N ASP A 28 -15.92 9.21 -24.58
CA ASP A 28 -16.82 9.00 -25.71
C ASP A 28 -17.95 8.02 -25.39
N TYR A 29 -17.66 6.96 -24.60
CA TYR A 29 -18.69 6.03 -24.12
C TYR A 29 -19.72 6.76 -23.25
N THR A 30 -19.27 7.65 -22.38
CA THR A 30 -20.13 8.43 -21.48
C THR A 30 -20.99 9.43 -22.26
N VAL A 31 -20.38 10.19 -23.18
CA VAL A 31 -21.08 11.10 -24.10
C VAL A 31 -22.08 10.32 -24.96
N GLY A 32 -21.64 9.22 -25.56
CA GLY A 32 -22.50 8.37 -26.39
C GLY A 32 -23.71 7.86 -25.62
N LYS A 33 -23.54 7.46 -24.36
CA LYS A 33 -24.65 7.04 -23.49
C LYS A 33 -25.62 8.18 -23.18
N ARG A 34 -25.13 9.41 -22.93
CA ARG A 34 -25.99 10.59 -22.69
C ARG A 34 -26.91 10.89 -23.88
N HIS A 35 -26.37 10.73 -25.09
CA HIS A 35 -27.06 11.08 -26.35
C HIS A 35 -27.70 9.87 -27.05
N GLY A 36 -27.71 8.69 -26.44
CA GLY A 36 -28.30 7.48 -27.02
C GLY A 36 -27.59 6.98 -28.29
N LEU A 37 -26.29 7.24 -28.43
CA LEU A 37 -25.50 6.74 -29.54
C LEU A 37 -25.21 5.24 -29.38
N GLY A 38 -25.21 4.52 -30.49
CA GLY A 38 -24.80 3.10 -30.52
C GLY A 38 -23.32 2.91 -30.20
N VAL A 39 -22.99 1.75 -29.64
CA VAL A 39 -21.60 1.34 -29.36
C VAL A 39 -21.10 0.44 -30.49
N LEU A 40 -20.06 0.88 -31.20
CA LEU A 40 -19.43 0.12 -32.28
C LEU A 40 -17.96 -0.13 -31.95
N THR A 41 -17.57 -1.39 -31.83
CA THR A 41 -16.18 -1.82 -31.67
C THR A 41 -15.65 -2.34 -33.00
N ILE A 42 -14.48 -1.83 -33.42
CA ILE A 42 -13.83 -2.14 -34.71
C ILE A 42 -12.55 -2.95 -34.52
N LEU A 43 -12.14 -3.21 -33.28
CA LEU A 43 -10.94 -3.98 -32.94
C LEU A 43 -11.36 -5.33 -32.33
N ASP A 44 -10.66 -6.40 -32.69
CA ASP A 44 -10.75 -7.72 -32.06
C ASP A 44 -9.85 -7.82 -30.82
N ASP A 45 -9.75 -9.02 -30.24
CA ASP A 45 -8.96 -9.28 -29.02
C ASP A 45 -7.44 -9.16 -29.25
N GLU A 46 -6.99 -9.27 -30.51
CA GLU A 46 -5.61 -9.08 -30.94
C GLU A 46 -5.32 -7.63 -31.38
N ALA A 47 -6.26 -6.70 -31.15
CA ALA A 47 -6.20 -5.30 -31.58
C ALA A 47 -6.01 -5.15 -33.10
N ARG A 48 -6.57 -6.08 -33.88
CA ARG A 48 -6.70 -5.99 -35.33
C ARG A 48 -8.08 -5.50 -35.70
N VAL A 49 -8.16 -4.85 -36.85
CA VAL A 49 -9.42 -4.33 -37.35
C VAL A 49 -10.33 -5.47 -37.79
N ASN A 50 -11.52 -5.57 -37.20
CA ASN A 50 -12.52 -6.57 -37.52
C ASN A 50 -13.31 -6.20 -38.81
N GLU A 51 -14.30 -7.02 -39.16
CA GLU A 51 -15.12 -6.85 -40.37
C GLU A 51 -15.85 -5.50 -40.45
N LYS A 52 -16.10 -4.85 -39.31
CA LYS A 52 -16.77 -3.54 -39.23
C LYS A 52 -15.86 -2.39 -39.66
N GLY A 53 -14.54 -2.62 -39.75
CA GLY A 53 -13.58 -1.65 -40.29
C GLY A 53 -13.51 -1.62 -41.82
N GLY A 54 -14.31 -2.43 -42.52
CA GLY A 54 -14.42 -2.38 -43.99
C GLY A 54 -13.09 -2.64 -44.69
N ALA A 55 -12.63 -1.67 -45.50
CA ALA A 55 -11.40 -1.79 -46.31
C ALA A 55 -10.10 -1.95 -45.49
N TYR A 56 -10.18 -1.74 -44.17
CA TYR A 56 -9.06 -1.88 -43.24
C TYR A 56 -9.09 -3.20 -42.45
N SER A 57 -10.11 -4.04 -42.66
CA SER A 57 -10.26 -5.33 -41.98
C SER A 57 -9.00 -6.20 -42.12
N GLY A 58 -8.59 -6.84 -41.02
CA GLY A 58 -7.41 -7.71 -40.92
C GLY A 58 -6.09 -6.99 -40.65
N LEU A 59 -6.02 -5.66 -40.80
CA LEU A 59 -4.84 -4.87 -40.47
C LEU A 59 -4.67 -4.74 -38.95
N SER A 60 -3.43 -4.61 -38.47
CA SER A 60 -3.21 -4.17 -37.09
C SER A 60 -3.64 -2.72 -36.94
N ARG A 61 -3.97 -2.28 -35.73
CA ARG A 61 -4.38 -0.89 -35.47
C ARG A 61 -3.38 0.16 -35.98
N GLU A 62 -2.07 -0.10 -35.91
CA GLU A 62 -1.02 0.81 -36.39
C GLU A 62 -1.05 0.90 -37.91
N LYS A 63 -1.02 -0.25 -38.60
CA LYS A 63 -1.08 -0.30 -40.07
C LYS A 63 -2.39 0.27 -40.61
N ALA A 64 -3.49 0.06 -39.90
CA ALA A 64 -4.77 0.64 -40.25
C ALA A 64 -4.73 2.17 -40.14
N ARG A 65 -4.12 2.72 -39.07
CA ARG A 65 -3.95 4.17 -38.88
C ARG A 65 -3.13 4.79 -40.02
N ASP A 66 -2.01 4.18 -40.37
CA ASP A 66 -1.15 4.67 -41.46
C ASP A 66 -1.90 4.67 -42.80
N LYS A 67 -2.60 3.58 -43.11
CA LYS A 67 -3.38 3.46 -44.34
C LYS A 67 -4.57 4.43 -44.39
N ILE A 68 -5.27 4.63 -43.27
CA ILE A 68 -6.35 5.63 -43.17
C ILE A 68 -5.80 7.03 -43.46
N LEU A 69 -4.63 7.37 -42.95
CA LEU A 69 -3.99 8.66 -43.20
C LEU A 69 -3.64 8.84 -44.69
N GLU A 70 -3.07 7.82 -45.32
CA GLU A 70 -2.82 7.83 -46.76
C GLU A 70 -4.10 8.03 -47.58
N ASP A 71 -5.16 7.31 -47.24
CA ASP A 71 -6.42 7.34 -47.98
C ASP A 71 -7.17 8.68 -47.76
N LEU A 72 -7.09 9.28 -46.56
CA LEU A 72 -7.58 10.64 -46.31
C LEU A 72 -6.83 11.70 -47.12
N LYS A 73 -5.50 11.57 -47.26
CA LYS A 73 -4.67 12.45 -48.11
C LYS A 73 -5.02 12.29 -49.58
N LYS A 74 -5.22 11.05 -50.07
CA LYS A 74 -5.65 10.78 -51.46
C LYS A 74 -7.05 11.32 -51.76
N ALA A 75 -7.93 11.33 -50.76
CA ALA A 75 -9.31 11.82 -50.89
C ALA A 75 -9.47 13.33 -50.67
N ASP A 76 -8.38 14.08 -50.43
CA ASP A 76 -8.38 15.51 -50.13
C ASP A 76 -9.24 15.86 -48.89
N LEU A 77 -9.30 14.94 -47.91
CA LEU A 77 -10.01 15.12 -46.63
C LEU A 77 -9.07 15.41 -45.45
N PHE A 78 -7.76 15.37 -45.69
CA PHE A 78 -6.72 15.64 -44.71
C PHE A 78 -6.31 17.12 -44.72
N VAL A 79 -6.47 17.82 -43.60
CA VAL A 79 -6.17 19.26 -43.49
C VAL A 79 -4.73 19.51 -43.04
N SER A 80 -4.35 18.99 -41.87
CA SER A 80 -3.03 19.18 -41.29
C SER A 80 -2.69 18.10 -40.27
N GLU A 81 -1.41 18.02 -39.89
CA GLU A 81 -0.87 17.16 -38.83
C GLU A 81 0.09 17.99 -37.99
N GLU A 82 -0.01 17.85 -36.67
CA GLU A 82 0.80 18.57 -35.70
C GLU A 82 1.28 17.59 -34.64
N GLU A 83 2.56 17.67 -34.29
CA GLU A 83 3.11 16.88 -33.18
C GLU A 83 2.62 17.46 -31.86
N ARG A 84 1.99 16.61 -31.03
CA ARG A 84 1.44 17.03 -29.74
C ARG A 84 1.75 16.01 -28.65
N PRO A 85 2.33 16.46 -27.52
CA PRO A 85 2.45 15.62 -26.35
C PRO A 85 1.05 15.33 -25.80
N HIS A 86 0.77 14.08 -25.50
CA HIS A 86 -0.46 13.65 -24.85
C HIS A 86 -0.20 12.47 -23.93
N ASN A 87 -1.11 12.26 -22.98
CA ASN A 87 -1.01 11.18 -22.01
C ASN A 87 -1.60 9.89 -22.59
N VAL A 88 -0.77 8.85 -22.69
CA VAL A 88 -1.19 7.51 -23.14
C VAL A 88 -1.16 6.55 -21.97
N GLY A 89 -2.27 5.84 -21.75
CA GLY A 89 -2.36 4.80 -20.73
C GLY A 89 -1.55 3.57 -21.11
N HIS A 90 -0.72 3.08 -20.19
CA HIS A 90 0.07 1.87 -20.37
C HIS A 90 -0.25 0.88 -19.26
N CYS A 91 -0.17 -0.41 -19.58
CA CYS A 91 -0.26 -1.48 -18.59
C CYS A 91 0.89 -1.34 -17.59
N ASP A 92 0.59 -1.36 -16.29
CA ASP A 92 1.56 -1.20 -15.20
C ASP A 92 2.61 -2.32 -15.17
N ARG A 93 2.25 -3.51 -15.65
CA ARG A 93 3.12 -4.70 -15.64
C ARG A 93 3.97 -4.85 -16.89
N CYS A 94 3.39 -4.69 -18.08
CA CYS A 94 4.08 -4.96 -19.35
C CYS A 94 4.36 -3.72 -20.19
N ALA A 95 3.95 -2.53 -19.74
CA ALA A 95 4.13 -1.24 -20.42
C ALA A 95 3.56 -1.16 -21.84
N THR A 96 2.69 -2.09 -22.26
CA THR A 96 1.98 -1.99 -23.54
C THR A 96 0.87 -0.94 -23.44
N VAL A 97 0.63 -0.20 -24.52
CA VAL A 97 -0.46 0.78 -24.62
C VAL A 97 -1.81 0.07 -24.40
N VAL A 98 -2.59 0.58 -23.45
CA VAL A 98 -3.93 0.05 -23.12
C VAL A 98 -4.91 0.45 -24.21
N GLU A 99 -5.68 -0.53 -24.70
CA GLU A 99 -6.76 -0.31 -25.65
C GLU A 99 -8.11 -0.32 -24.92
N PRO A 100 -8.88 0.78 -24.94
CA PRO A 100 -10.21 0.78 -24.35
C PRO A 100 -11.15 -0.10 -25.18
N LYS A 101 -11.82 -1.05 -24.52
CA LYS A 101 -12.80 -1.94 -25.15
C LYS A 101 -14.03 -2.06 -24.26
N VAL A 102 -15.20 -1.91 -24.86
CA VAL A 102 -16.47 -2.21 -24.20
C VAL A 102 -16.63 -3.72 -24.09
N SER A 103 -16.74 -4.22 -22.87
CA SER A 103 -16.97 -5.64 -22.57
C SER A 103 -17.93 -5.81 -21.39
N ALA A 104 -18.63 -6.94 -21.34
CA ALA A 104 -19.43 -7.31 -20.18
C ALA A 104 -18.49 -7.72 -19.05
N GLN A 105 -18.66 -7.13 -17.87
CA GLN A 105 -17.79 -7.34 -16.71
C GLN A 105 -18.63 -7.31 -15.42
N TRP A 106 -18.07 -7.87 -14.35
CA TRP A 106 -18.66 -7.88 -13.02
C TRP A 106 -18.26 -6.64 -12.23
N PHE A 107 -19.25 -5.91 -11.73
CA PHE A 107 -19.02 -4.70 -10.95
C PHE A 107 -19.67 -4.77 -9.58
N VAL A 108 -18.98 -4.22 -8.60
CA VAL A 108 -19.54 -3.89 -7.28
C VAL A 108 -19.92 -2.42 -7.27
N LYS A 109 -21.11 -2.12 -6.72
CA LYS A 109 -21.57 -0.75 -6.44
C LYS A 109 -20.76 -0.17 -5.28
N ALA A 110 -19.56 0.32 -5.59
CA ALA A 110 -18.58 0.77 -4.59
C ALA A 110 -19.09 1.96 -3.75
N GLU A 111 -19.90 2.84 -4.32
CA GLU A 111 -20.54 3.97 -3.63
C GLU A 111 -21.33 3.52 -2.37
N ILE A 112 -22.04 2.39 -2.46
CA ILE A 112 -22.80 1.83 -1.32
C ILE A 112 -21.86 1.39 -0.20
N LEU A 113 -20.69 0.85 -0.57
CA LEU A 113 -19.70 0.37 0.40
C LEU A 113 -18.84 1.50 0.97
N ALA A 114 -18.64 2.58 0.20
CA ALA A 114 -17.81 3.70 0.56
C ALA A 114 -18.44 4.55 1.66
N GLN A 115 -19.76 4.72 1.67
CA GLN A 115 -20.43 5.61 2.62
C GLN A 115 -20.19 5.22 4.10
N PRO A 116 -20.35 3.95 4.53
CA PRO A 116 -20.00 3.54 5.89
C PRO A 116 -18.52 3.71 6.21
N ALA A 117 -17.64 3.45 5.23
CA ALA A 117 -16.19 3.57 5.39
C ALA A 117 -15.75 5.03 5.59
N ILE A 118 -16.32 5.96 4.82
CA ILE A 118 -16.13 7.41 4.98
C ILE A 118 -16.55 7.83 6.39
N GLU A 119 -17.72 7.40 6.84
CA GLU A 119 -18.24 7.78 8.16
C GLU A 119 -17.37 7.22 9.30
N ALA A 120 -16.84 6.01 9.15
CA ALA A 120 -15.95 5.41 10.15
C ALA A 120 -14.66 6.23 10.36
N VAL A 121 -14.06 6.73 9.27
CA VAL A 121 -12.87 7.61 9.37
C VAL A 121 -13.27 9.00 9.86
N LYS A 122 -14.35 9.57 9.33
CA LYS A 122 -14.85 10.90 9.71
C LYS A 122 -15.19 11.02 11.20
N THR A 123 -15.75 9.97 11.79
CA THR A 123 -16.09 9.89 13.23
C THR A 123 -14.92 9.41 14.09
N LYS A 124 -13.73 9.22 13.51
CA LYS A 124 -12.52 8.74 14.18
C LYS A 124 -12.68 7.37 14.85
N LYS A 125 -13.66 6.55 14.40
CA LYS A 125 -13.72 5.11 14.72
C LYS A 125 -12.52 4.38 14.12
N ILE A 126 -12.08 4.84 12.95
CA ILE A 126 -10.81 4.49 12.33
C ILE A 126 -9.97 5.76 12.27
N LYS A 127 -8.75 5.72 12.80
CA LYS A 127 -7.79 6.82 12.69
C LYS A 127 -6.78 6.51 11.59
N ILE A 128 -6.51 7.47 10.69
CA ILE A 128 -5.43 7.35 9.72
C ILE A 128 -4.27 8.23 10.20
N LEU A 129 -3.10 7.63 10.33
CA LEU A 129 -1.86 8.28 10.73
C LEU A 129 -0.86 8.18 9.57
N PRO A 130 -0.21 9.28 9.17
CA PRO A 130 -0.48 10.67 9.57
C PRO A 130 -1.85 11.19 9.14
N GLU A 131 -2.42 12.14 9.91
CA GLU A 131 -3.77 12.67 9.66
C GLU A 131 -3.92 13.38 8.30
N GLU A 132 -2.83 13.85 7.71
CA GLU A 132 -2.82 14.49 6.38
C GLU A 132 -3.34 13.56 5.27
N TRP A 133 -3.20 12.24 5.44
CA TRP A 133 -3.72 11.25 4.49
C TRP A 133 -5.24 11.10 4.53
N GLU A 134 -5.93 11.62 5.56
CA GLU A 134 -7.39 11.61 5.59
C GLU A 134 -7.99 12.42 4.45
N LYS A 135 -7.39 13.55 4.09
CA LYS A 135 -7.86 14.37 2.96
C LYS A 135 -7.83 13.58 1.66
N VAL A 136 -6.71 12.90 1.42
CA VAL A 136 -6.46 12.06 0.25
C VAL A 136 -7.40 10.86 0.23
N TYR A 137 -7.63 10.24 1.39
CA TYR A 137 -8.63 9.19 1.58
C TYR A 137 -10.04 9.67 1.20
N PHE A 138 -10.51 10.80 1.75
CA PHE A 138 -11.84 11.32 1.49
C PHE A 138 -12.03 11.73 0.03
N GLU A 139 -11.04 12.38 -0.58
CA GLU A 139 -11.10 12.77 -1.99
C GLU A 139 -11.35 11.56 -2.89
N TRP A 140 -10.65 10.45 -2.64
CA TRP A 140 -10.84 9.25 -3.42
C TRP A 140 -12.17 8.54 -3.13
N MET A 141 -12.54 8.42 -1.85
CA MET A 141 -13.76 7.72 -1.45
C MET A 141 -15.03 8.44 -1.92
N ASN A 142 -15.04 9.78 -1.92
CA ASN A 142 -16.17 10.59 -2.40
C ASN A 142 -16.34 10.53 -3.93
N ASN A 143 -15.27 10.23 -4.67
CA ASN A 143 -15.27 10.16 -6.14
C ASN A 143 -15.18 8.71 -6.66
N ILE A 144 -15.48 7.73 -5.80
CA ILE A 144 -15.32 6.32 -6.12
C ILE A 144 -16.26 5.90 -7.26
N ARG A 145 -15.72 5.18 -8.24
CA ARG A 145 -16.49 4.62 -9.36
C ARG A 145 -16.88 3.17 -9.08
N PRO A 146 -17.88 2.60 -9.79
CA PRO A 146 -18.16 1.18 -9.75
C PRO A 146 -16.89 0.35 -9.92
N TRP A 147 -16.65 -0.58 -9.01
CA TRP A 147 -15.41 -1.36 -8.98
C TRP A 147 -15.58 -2.60 -9.84
N CYS A 148 -14.83 -2.67 -10.94
CA CYS A 148 -14.73 -3.88 -11.77
C CYS A 148 -13.95 -4.96 -11.00
N ILE A 149 -14.64 -6.03 -10.63
CA ILE A 149 -14.09 -7.15 -9.85
C ILE A 149 -13.74 -8.37 -10.70
N SER A 150 -14.10 -8.40 -11.99
CA SER A 150 -13.73 -9.49 -12.89
C SER A 150 -12.40 -9.23 -13.59
N ARG A 151 -11.66 -10.31 -13.84
CA ARG A 151 -10.40 -10.32 -14.59
C ARG A 151 -10.37 -11.55 -15.49
N GLN A 152 -9.97 -11.36 -16.74
CA GLN A 152 -9.71 -12.42 -17.72
C GLN A 152 -8.30 -13.00 -17.51
N LEU A 153 -8.03 -13.51 -16.31
CA LEU A 153 -6.75 -14.08 -15.90
C LEU A 153 -6.92 -15.54 -15.51
N TRP A 154 -5.85 -16.33 -15.67
CA TRP A 154 -5.85 -17.74 -15.29
C TRP A 154 -5.69 -17.92 -13.78
N TRP A 155 -5.03 -16.97 -13.12
CA TRP A 155 -4.77 -17.01 -11.68
C TRP A 155 -5.75 -16.12 -10.94
N GLY A 156 -6.57 -16.74 -10.08
CA GLY A 156 -7.50 -16.05 -9.21
C GLY A 156 -8.66 -16.95 -8.80
N HIS A 157 -9.56 -16.40 -7.98
CA HIS A 157 -10.73 -17.13 -7.50
C HIS A 157 -11.82 -17.03 -8.56
N ARG A 158 -12.30 -18.14 -9.12
CA ARG A 158 -13.40 -18.11 -10.12
C ARG A 158 -14.65 -17.46 -9.53
N ILE A 159 -15.28 -16.58 -10.31
CA ILE A 159 -16.52 -15.94 -9.90
C ILE A 159 -17.60 -17.02 -9.73
N PRO A 160 -18.35 -17.04 -8.60
CA PRO A 160 -19.33 -18.07 -8.32
C PRO A 160 -20.67 -17.81 -9.04
N VAL A 161 -20.61 -17.69 -10.37
CA VAL A 161 -21.76 -17.50 -11.26
C VAL A 161 -21.76 -18.60 -12.30
N TRP A 162 -22.94 -19.14 -12.62
CA TRP A 162 -23.14 -20.18 -13.63
C TRP A 162 -24.19 -19.73 -14.65
N TYR A 163 -23.92 -19.98 -15.93
CA TYR A 163 -24.81 -19.68 -17.04
C TYR A 163 -25.46 -20.96 -17.56
N CYS A 164 -26.79 -20.94 -17.74
CA CYS A 164 -27.53 -22.06 -18.30
C CYS A 164 -27.64 -21.96 -19.83
N LYS A 165 -27.28 -23.03 -20.54
CA LYS A 165 -27.36 -23.08 -22.02
C LYS A 165 -28.80 -23.12 -22.53
N ASP A 166 -29.73 -23.69 -21.76
CA ASP A 166 -31.11 -23.92 -22.23
C ASP A 166 -32.02 -22.70 -22.05
N CYS A 167 -31.76 -21.84 -21.06
CA CYS A 167 -32.60 -20.68 -20.77
C CYS A 167 -31.85 -19.35 -20.65
N SER A 168 -30.53 -19.36 -20.86
CA SER A 168 -29.65 -18.17 -20.80
C SER A 168 -29.69 -17.39 -19.48
N LYS A 169 -30.29 -17.94 -18.43
CA LYS A 169 -30.32 -17.33 -17.09
C LYS A 169 -29.07 -17.70 -16.28
N MET A 170 -28.73 -16.80 -15.36
CA MET A 170 -27.63 -16.95 -14.42
C MET A 170 -28.09 -17.63 -13.12
N THR A 171 -27.15 -18.30 -12.44
CA THR A 171 -27.28 -18.85 -11.09
C THR A 171 -26.07 -18.41 -10.28
N VAL A 172 -26.27 -17.82 -9.11
CA VAL A 172 -25.19 -17.42 -8.19
C VAL A 172 -25.28 -18.28 -6.94
N ALA A 173 -24.19 -18.93 -6.55
CA ALA A 173 -24.21 -19.89 -5.46
C ALA A 173 -22.84 -20.03 -4.77
N VAL A 174 -22.84 -20.12 -3.43
CA VAL A 174 -21.61 -20.38 -2.65
C VAL A 174 -21.14 -21.83 -2.83
N THR A 175 -22.08 -22.77 -2.85
CA THR A 175 -21.82 -24.18 -3.17
C THR A 175 -22.06 -24.44 -4.65
N THR A 176 -21.20 -25.23 -5.28
CA THR A 176 -21.30 -25.57 -6.70
C THR A 176 -22.68 -26.14 -7.03
N PRO A 177 -23.49 -25.47 -7.86
CA PRO A 177 -24.78 -25.96 -8.28
C PRO A 177 -24.62 -27.12 -9.28
N THR A 178 -25.55 -28.07 -9.26
CA THR A 178 -25.64 -29.15 -10.27
C THR A 178 -26.70 -28.87 -11.34
N VAL A 179 -27.61 -27.93 -11.08
CA VAL A 179 -28.70 -27.54 -11.99
C VAL A 179 -28.95 -26.03 -11.96
N CYS A 180 -29.49 -25.50 -13.05
CA CYS A 180 -29.95 -24.13 -13.13
C CYS A 180 -31.08 -23.88 -12.13
N GLN A 181 -30.97 -22.79 -11.36
CA GLN A 181 -32.03 -22.44 -10.39
C GLN A 181 -33.37 -22.11 -11.06
N SER A 182 -33.34 -21.62 -12.32
CA SER A 182 -34.53 -21.18 -13.06
C SER A 182 -35.27 -22.29 -13.81
N CYS A 183 -34.58 -23.14 -14.57
CA CYS A 183 -35.21 -24.16 -15.42
C CYS A 183 -34.88 -25.61 -15.03
N LYS A 184 -34.05 -25.82 -13.99
CA LYS A 184 -33.60 -27.14 -13.51
C LYS A 184 -32.76 -27.96 -14.50
N SER A 185 -32.38 -27.39 -15.64
CA SER A 185 -31.41 -28.02 -16.56
C SER A 185 -30.06 -28.24 -15.88
N SER A 186 -29.41 -29.35 -16.19
CA SER A 186 -28.02 -29.65 -15.82
C SER A 186 -26.98 -29.02 -16.75
N GLN A 187 -27.41 -28.38 -17.86
CA GLN A 187 -26.53 -27.75 -18.83
C GLN A 187 -26.10 -26.36 -18.37
N ILE A 188 -25.33 -26.32 -17.27
CA ILE A 188 -24.76 -25.10 -16.71
C ILE A 188 -23.23 -25.12 -16.83
N HIS A 189 -22.64 -23.94 -17.03
CA HIS A 189 -21.19 -23.76 -17.01
C HIS A 189 -20.85 -22.55 -16.14
N GLN A 190 -19.75 -22.63 -15.39
CA GLN A 190 -19.31 -21.55 -14.52
C GLN A 190 -18.66 -20.42 -15.33
N GLU A 191 -18.82 -19.19 -14.85
CA GLU A 191 -18.06 -18.01 -15.27
C GLU A 191 -16.55 -18.29 -15.29
N GLU A 192 -15.90 -17.92 -16.39
CA GLU A 192 -14.47 -18.15 -16.63
C GLU A 192 -13.61 -17.05 -16.03
N ASP A 193 -14.19 -15.86 -15.85
CA ASP A 193 -13.54 -14.76 -15.15
C ASP A 193 -13.17 -15.12 -13.70
N VAL A 194 -12.03 -14.59 -13.26
CA VAL A 194 -11.58 -14.64 -11.88
C VAL A 194 -11.77 -13.30 -11.19
N LEU A 195 -11.85 -13.33 -9.86
CA LEU A 195 -11.93 -12.14 -9.02
C LEU A 195 -10.59 -11.38 -9.04
N ASP A 196 -10.70 -10.05 -9.03
CA ASP A 196 -9.63 -9.10 -8.78
C ASP A 196 -8.87 -9.47 -7.50
N THR A 197 -7.53 -9.40 -7.52
CA THR A 197 -6.70 -9.70 -6.33
C THR A 197 -7.04 -8.77 -5.16
N TRP A 198 -7.43 -7.52 -5.44
CA TRP A 198 -7.89 -6.58 -4.41
C TRP A 198 -9.22 -6.99 -3.77
N PHE A 199 -10.01 -7.86 -4.42
CA PHE A 199 -11.23 -8.42 -3.84
C PHE A 199 -10.90 -9.40 -2.73
N SER A 200 -9.99 -10.34 -2.96
CA SER A 200 -9.60 -11.30 -1.94
C SER A 200 -8.74 -10.67 -0.84
N SER A 201 -7.77 -9.80 -1.19
CA SER A 201 -6.93 -9.13 -0.19
C SER A 201 -7.71 -8.15 0.69
N GLY A 202 -8.81 -7.59 0.18
CA GLY A 202 -9.73 -6.79 0.98
C GLY A 202 -10.48 -7.58 2.06
N LEU A 203 -10.47 -8.92 2.01
CA LEU A 203 -11.08 -9.77 3.05
C LEU A 203 -10.09 -10.11 4.19
N TRP A 204 -8.81 -9.72 4.05
CA TRP A 204 -7.71 -10.12 4.93
C TRP A 204 -7.95 -9.95 6.43
N PRO A 205 -8.53 -8.84 6.94
CA PRO A 205 -8.64 -8.60 8.38
C PRO A 205 -9.49 -9.64 9.12
N PHE A 206 -10.39 -10.33 8.42
CA PHE A 206 -11.32 -11.28 9.03
C PHE A 206 -11.20 -12.68 8.45
N SER A 207 -10.81 -12.84 7.18
CA SER A 207 -10.65 -14.16 6.56
C SER A 207 -9.49 -14.95 7.17
N THR A 208 -8.43 -14.28 7.62
CA THR A 208 -7.29 -14.90 8.31
C THR A 208 -7.65 -15.45 9.69
N LEU A 209 -8.71 -14.89 10.30
CA LEU A 209 -9.21 -15.31 11.60
C LEU A 209 -10.25 -16.43 11.49
N GLY A 210 -10.53 -16.95 10.29
CA GLY A 210 -11.47 -18.06 10.07
C GLY A 210 -12.90 -17.65 9.70
N TRP A 211 -13.17 -16.36 9.46
CA TRP A 211 -14.43 -15.93 8.84
C TRP A 211 -14.61 -16.64 7.48
N PRO A 212 -15.82 -17.11 7.12
CA PRO A 212 -17.12 -16.81 7.73
C PRO A 212 -17.52 -17.66 8.92
N ALA A 213 -16.68 -18.60 9.38
CA ALA A 213 -16.93 -19.29 10.64
C ALA A 213 -16.70 -18.34 11.82
N LYS A 214 -17.47 -18.52 12.89
CA LYS A 214 -17.32 -17.74 14.14
C LYS A 214 -16.31 -18.41 15.08
N THR A 215 -15.07 -18.50 14.62
CA THR A 215 -13.94 -19.04 15.39
C THR A 215 -13.67 -18.20 16.64
N GLU A 216 -12.91 -18.77 17.59
CA GLU A 216 -12.44 -18.05 18.78
C GLU A 216 -11.52 -16.88 18.40
N ASP A 217 -10.64 -17.09 17.40
CA ASP A 217 -9.76 -16.04 16.89
C ASP A 217 -10.53 -14.84 16.34
N PHE A 218 -11.60 -15.09 15.56
CA PHE A 218 -12.43 -14.01 15.04
C PHE A 218 -13.15 -13.24 16.16
N GLN A 219 -13.59 -13.92 17.21
CA GLN A 219 -14.25 -13.26 18.35
C GLN A 219 -13.27 -12.48 19.23
N THR A 220 -12.02 -12.92 19.30
CA THR A 220 -11.01 -12.36 20.21
C THR A 220 -10.24 -11.20 19.57
N PHE A 221 -9.90 -11.32 18.28
CA PHE A 221 -8.94 -10.43 17.62
C PHE A 221 -9.55 -9.52 16.54
N TYR A 222 -10.88 -9.54 16.36
CA TYR A 222 -11.59 -8.64 15.45
C TYR A 222 -12.53 -7.71 16.23
N PRO A 223 -12.47 -6.38 16.04
CA PRO A 223 -11.60 -5.63 15.13
C PRO A 223 -10.10 -5.65 15.53
N ASN A 224 -9.20 -5.50 14.54
CA ASN A 224 -7.76 -5.42 14.79
C ASN A 224 -7.35 -4.05 15.38
N ASP A 225 -6.22 -3.96 16.09
CA ASP A 225 -5.76 -2.68 16.66
C ASP A 225 -5.16 -1.74 15.62
N VAL A 226 -4.17 -2.23 14.87
CA VAL A 226 -3.36 -1.41 13.94
C VAL A 226 -3.14 -2.15 12.63
N LEU A 227 -3.44 -1.48 11.52
CA LEU A 227 -2.98 -1.85 10.20
C LEU A 227 -1.79 -0.95 9.81
N GLU A 228 -0.61 -1.54 9.65
CA GLU A 228 0.56 -0.85 9.12
C GLU A 228 0.73 -1.16 7.62
N THR A 229 0.95 -0.12 6.80
CA THR A 229 1.23 -0.28 5.38
C THR A 229 1.78 0.99 4.73
N GLY A 230 2.24 0.91 3.48
CA GLY A 230 2.65 2.07 2.69
C GLY A 230 1.44 2.84 2.16
N PHE A 231 1.58 4.16 2.01
CA PHE A 231 0.49 5.00 1.50
C PHE A 231 0.07 4.68 0.06
N ASP A 232 0.91 3.99 -0.72
CA ASP A 232 0.65 3.69 -2.13
C ASP A 232 -0.49 2.68 -2.34
N ILE A 233 -0.86 1.92 -1.30
CA ILE A 233 -2.01 1.00 -1.31
C ILE A 233 -3.15 1.40 -0.38
N LEU A 234 -3.18 2.66 0.08
CA LEU A 234 -4.29 3.23 0.84
C LEU A 234 -5.66 3.00 0.15
N PHE A 235 -5.70 3.15 -1.17
CA PHE A 235 -6.94 3.01 -1.94
C PHE A 235 -7.22 1.57 -2.38
N PHE A 236 -6.18 0.88 -2.84
CA PHE A 236 -6.31 -0.46 -3.41
C PHE A 236 -6.51 -1.52 -2.34
N TRP A 237 -6.00 -1.29 -1.12
CA TRP A 237 -6.06 -2.27 -0.04
C TRP A 237 -6.80 -1.75 1.19
N VAL A 238 -6.31 -0.67 1.83
CA VAL A 238 -6.89 -0.18 3.09
C VAL A 238 -8.37 0.17 2.93
N ALA A 239 -8.71 1.00 1.95
CA ALA A 239 -10.10 1.37 1.67
C ALA A 239 -10.97 0.15 1.31
N ARG A 240 -10.42 -0.84 0.58
CA ARG A 240 -11.12 -2.09 0.25
C ARG A 240 -11.41 -2.92 1.51
N MET A 241 -10.44 -3.01 2.43
CA MET A 241 -10.62 -3.69 3.71
C MET A 241 -11.68 -3.02 4.59
N ILE A 242 -11.71 -1.69 4.65
CA ILE A 242 -12.76 -0.97 5.41
C ILE A 242 -14.13 -1.24 4.81
N MET A 243 -14.26 -1.06 3.49
CA MET A 243 -15.51 -1.28 2.77
C MET A 243 -16.04 -2.72 2.92
N LEU A 244 -15.18 -3.71 2.71
CA LEU A 244 -15.58 -5.12 2.76
C LEU A 244 -15.75 -5.61 4.19
N GLY A 245 -14.87 -5.22 5.13
CA GLY A 245 -15.00 -5.53 6.55
C GLY A 245 -16.36 -5.10 7.07
N MET A 246 -16.67 -3.81 6.98
CA MET A 246 -17.95 -3.27 7.45
C MET A 246 -19.16 -3.91 6.76
N ARG A 247 -19.05 -4.27 5.48
CA ARG A 247 -20.16 -4.91 4.75
C ARG A 247 -20.37 -6.36 5.16
N MET A 248 -19.30 -7.10 5.42
CA MET A 248 -19.35 -8.55 5.63
C MET A 248 -19.47 -8.94 7.12
N THR A 249 -18.94 -8.11 8.01
CA THR A 249 -18.92 -8.37 9.47
C THR A 249 -19.86 -7.45 10.24
N GLY A 250 -20.18 -6.27 9.71
CA GLY A 250 -20.93 -5.23 10.42
C GLY A 250 -20.08 -4.34 11.32
N GLU A 251 -18.76 -4.61 11.41
CA GLU A 251 -17.81 -3.88 12.25
C GLU A 251 -16.65 -3.32 11.43
N ILE A 252 -15.91 -2.36 12.00
CA ILE A 252 -14.68 -1.85 11.38
C ILE A 252 -13.61 -2.94 11.35
N PRO A 253 -12.70 -2.98 10.36
CA PRO A 253 -11.63 -3.98 10.34
C PRO A 253 -10.48 -3.69 11.30
N PHE A 254 -10.23 -2.41 11.59
CA PHE A 254 -9.13 -1.98 12.46
C PHE A 254 -9.39 -0.60 13.06
N HIS A 255 -8.81 -0.32 14.23
CA HIS A 255 -8.93 0.99 14.90
C HIS A 255 -7.98 2.06 14.34
N THR A 256 -6.77 1.66 13.96
CA THR A 256 -5.73 2.59 13.47
C THR A 256 -5.14 2.10 12.15
N VAL A 257 -4.96 3.00 11.20
CA VAL A 257 -4.17 2.80 9.99
C VAL A 257 -2.91 3.63 10.13
N TYR A 258 -1.75 2.98 10.19
CA TYR A 258 -0.46 3.63 10.20
C TYR A 258 0.19 3.52 8.81
N LEU A 259 0.36 4.67 8.16
CA LEU A 259 0.95 4.80 6.84
C LEU A 259 2.43 5.16 6.97
N HIS A 260 3.30 4.17 6.76
CA HIS A 260 4.74 4.39 6.86
C HIS A 260 5.30 5.10 5.60
N PRO A 261 6.45 5.78 5.73
CA PRO A 261 7.16 6.34 4.58
C PRO A 261 7.59 5.29 3.56
N MET A 262 7.69 5.67 2.28
CA MET A 262 8.21 4.75 1.27
C MET A 262 9.73 4.72 1.30
N VAL A 263 10.29 3.52 1.25
CA VAL A 263 11.71 3.30 1.09
C VAL A 263 12.09 3.55 -0.37
N ARG A 264 13.10 4.38 -0.59
CA ARG A 264 13.63 4.82 -1.87
C ARG A 264 15.11 4.42 -1.97
N ASP A 265 15.59 4.35 -3.20
CA ASP A 265 17.04 4.24 -3.44
C ASP A 265 17.78 5.51 -2.98
N GLU A 266 19.11 5.47 -3.05
CA GLU A 266 19.99 6.59 -2.67
C GLU A 266 19.67 7.88 -3.46
N GLN A 267 19.19 7.76 -4.71
CA GLN A 267 18.81 8.88 -5.56
C GLN A 267 17.38 9.38 -5.31
N GLY A 268 16.64 8.74 -4.40
CA GLY A 268 15.27 9.10 -4.02
C GLY A 268 14.19 8.55 -4.95
N GLN A 269 14.50 7.61 -5.84
CA GLN A 269 13.51 6.99 -6.72
C GLN A 269 12.76 5.85 -6.02
N LYS A 270 11.50 5.60 -6.43
CA LYS A 270 10.77 4.40 -6.00
C LYS A 270 11.58 3.17 -6.37
N MET A 271 11.86 2.31 -5.40
CA MET A 271 12.41 0.98 -5.68
C MET A 271 11.37 0.14 -6.42
N SER A 272 11.76 -0.45 -7.54
CA SER A 272 10.89 -1.35 -8.30
C SER A 272 11.72 -2.32 -9.14
N LYS A 273 11.26 -3.56 -9.27
CA LYS A 273 11.96 -4.59 -10.06
C LYS A 273 12.20 -4.13 -11.50
N THR A 274 11.22 -3.43 -12.10
CA THR A 274 11.30 -2.90 -13.46
C THR A 274 12.42 -1.88 -13.66
N LYS A 275 12.72 -1.08 -12.64
CA LYS A 275 13.83 -0.10 -12.67
C LYS A 275 15.19 -0.70 -12.32
N GLY A 276 15.22 -1.93 -11.80
CA GLY A 276 16.46 -2.59 -11.38
C GLY A 276 17.14 -1.97 -10.16
N ASN A 277 16.47 -1.03 -9.47
CA ASN A 277 16.99 -0.32 -8.29
C ASN A 277 16.49 -0.93 -6.96
N VAL A 278 16.18 -2.22 -6.96
CA VAL A 278 15.76 -2.93 -5.74
C VAL A 278 17.01 -3.36 -5.01
N ILE A 279 17.10 -2.96 -3.73
CA ILE A 279 18.12 -3.45 -2.82
C ILE A 279 17.52 -4.62 -2.04
N ASP A 280 18.17 -5.78 -2.07
CA ASP A 280 17.75 -6.91 -1.25
C ASP A 280 18.11 -6.61 0.21
N PRO A 281 17.13 -6.56 1.14
CA PRO A 281 17.44 -6.34 2.55
C PRO A 281 18.39 -7.41 3.13
N LEU A 282 18.39 -8.63 2.61
CA LEU A 282 19.28 -9.69 3.07
C LEU A 282 20.76 -9.37 2.78
N GLU A 283 21.06 -8.73 1.64
CA GLU A 283 22.43 -8.32 1.32
C GLU A 283 22.97 -7.28 2.31
N ILE A 284 22.11 -6.33 2.72
CA ILE A 284 22.45 -5.37 3.77
C ILE A 284 22.64 -6.09 5.11
N ILE A 285 21.75 -7.02 5.46
CA ILE A 285 21.81 -7.77 6.71
C ILE A 285 23.11 -8.57 6.81
N ASP A 286 23.51 -9.25 5.74
CA ASP A 286 24.74 -10.04 5.72
C ASP A 286 25.99 -9.16 5.88
N ARG A 287 25.97 -7.94 5.33
CA ARG A 287 27.09 -7.00 5.41
C ARG A 287 27.16 -6.20 6.71
N MET A 288 26.01 -5.81 7.26
CA MET A 288 25.90 -4.78 8.30
C MET A 288 25.07 -5.19 9.52
N GLY A 289 24.36 -6.31 9.46
CA GLY A 289 23.54 -6.85 10.56
C GLY A 289 22.09 -6.38 10.53
N ALA A 290 21.19 -7.26 10.98
CA ALA A 290 19.76 -7.00 11.02
C ALA A 290 19.38 -5.84 11.94
N ASP A 291 20.03 -5.73 13.11
CA ASP A 291 19.74 -4.65 14.06
C ASP A 291 20.14 -3.29 13.51
N SER A 292 21.24 -3.21 12.76
CA SER A 292 21.68 -1.99 12.08
C SER A 292 20.64 -1.51 11.08
N LEU A 293 20.10 -2.42 10.26
CA LEU A 293 19.05 -2.10 9.28
C LEU A 293 17.74 -1.72 9.98
N ARG A 294 17.30 -2.48 10.99
CA ARG A 294 16.06 -2.18 11.74
C ARG A 294 16.14 -0.83 12.43
N PHE A 295 17.26 -0.55 13.09
CA PHE A 295 17.48 0.73 13.75
C PHE A 295 17.55 1.87 12.73
N PHE A 296 18.21 1.67 11.59
CA PHE A 296 18.24 2.65 10.50
C PHE A 296 16.83 2.98 9.98
N LEU A 297 15.99 1.96 9.78
CA LEU A 297 14.61 2.16 9.31
C LEU A 297 13.77 2.91 10.36
N ALA A 298 13.86 2.55 11.64
CA ALA A 298 13.16 3.25 12.72
C ALA A 298 13.64 4.70 12.86
N TRP A 299 14.96 4.92 12.78
CA TRP A 299 15.61 6.24 12.84
C TRP A 299 15.28 7.15 11.63
N ASN A 300 14.73 6.58 10.56
CA ASN A 300 14.36 7.36 9.38
C ASN A 300 12.87 7.24 9.04
N ALA A 301 12.06 6.71 9.94
CA ALA A 301 10.60 6.62 9.80
C ALA A 301 9.91 7.98 10.08
N TYR A 302 10.34 9.03 9.39
CA TYR A 302 9.75 10.37 9.52
C TYR A 302 8.40 10.45 8.80
N HIS A 303 7.38 10.90 9.50
CA HIS A 303 6.09 11.22 8.87
C HIS A 303 6.25 12.29 7.78
N GLY A 304 5.57 12.07 6.65
CA GLY A 304 5.54 13.02 5.53
C GLY A 304 6.78 13.02 4.62
N ARG A 305 7.81 12.20 4.88
CA ARG A 305 9.00 12.14 4.02
C ARG A 305 9.47 10.72 3.76
N ASP A 306 9.65 10.41 2.48
CA ASP A 306 10.23 9.14 2.06
C ASP A 306 11.66 8.93 2.61
N LEU A 307 11.96 7.68 2.94
CA LEU A 307 13.23 7.23 3.48
C LEU A 307 14.16 6.86 2.33
N ARG A 308 15.38 7.42 2.30
CA ARG A 308 16.42 7.03 1.34
C ARG A 308 17.39 6.09 2.04
N VAL A 309 17.51 4.88 1.54
CA VAL A 309 18.49 3.93 2.05
C VAL A 309 19.85 4.32 1.51
N SER A 310 20.86 4.40 2.37
CA SER A 310 22.27 4.55 1.97
C SER A 310 23.14 3.66 2.85
N ASP A 311 24.20 3.11 2.25
CA ASP A 311 25.15 2.28 2.98
C ASP A 311 25.78 3.05 4.15
N GLU A 312 26.14 4.33 3.97
CA GLU A 312 26.72 5.15 5.05
C GLU A 312 25.76 5.33 6.23
N GLY A 313 24.45 5.44 5.95
CA GLY A 313 23.43 5.59 6.98
C GLY A 313 23.28 4.32 7.81
N VAL A 314 23.27 3.15 7.15
CA VAL A 314 23.21 1.86 7.83
C VAL A 314 24.51 1.57 8.59
N GLU A 315 25.66 1.94 8.04
CA GLU A 315 26.96 1.83 8.74
C GLU A 315 27.00 2.69 10.01
N GLY A 316 26.44 3.90 9.98
CA GLY A 316 26.27 4.73 11.18
C GLY A 316 25.48 4.00 12.28
N CYS A 317 24.40 3.30 11.90
CA CYS A 317 23.59 2.50 12.82
C CYS A 317 24.35 1.24 13.29
N ARG A 318 25.16 0.60 12.44
CA ARG A 318 26.05 -0.50 12.84
C ARG A 318 27.04 -0.07 13.91
N ASN A 319 27.59 1.14 13.78
CA ASN A 319 28.52 1.68 14.78
C ASN A 319 27.81 1.90 16.13
N PHE A 320 26.54 2.30 16.12
CA PHE A 320 25.71 2.38 17.32
C PHE A 320 25.46 1.03 17.97
N VAL A 321 25.06 0.02 17.20
CA VAL A 321 24.88 -1.35 17.71
C VAL A 321 26.21 -1.88 18.28
N THR A 322 27.33 -1.59 17.61
CA THR A 322 28.68 -1.95 18.11
C THR A 322 29.01 -1.23 19.43
N LYS A 323 28.62 0.04 19.59
CA LYS A 323 28.78 0.80 20.83
C LYS A 323 27.98 0.16 21.97
N LEU A 324 26.72 -0.22 21.71
CA LEU A 324 25.87 -0.97 22.66
C LEU A 324 26.52 -2.29 23.09
N TRP A 325 27.04 -3.06 22.12
CA TRP A 325 27.76 -4.30 22.41
C TRP A 325 28.99 -4.07 23.30
N ASN A 326 29.81 -3.06 22.98
CA ASN A 326 31.03 -2.77 23.72
C ASN A 326 30.75 -2.33 25.16
N VAL A 327 29.74 -1.47 25.38
CA VAL A 327 29.36 -1.06 26.72
C VAL A 327 28.76 -2.22 27.50
N SER A 328 27.95 -3.07 26.86
CA SER A 328 27.40 -4.28 27.48
C SER A 328 28.51 -5.21 27.97
N LYS A 329 29.51 -5.48 27.12
CA LYS A 329 30.67 -6.29 27.48
C LYS A 329 31.44 -5.70 28.67
N PHE A 330 31.65 -4.39 28.67
CA PHE A 330 32.31 -3.70 29.79
C PHE A 330 31.53 -3.86 31.09
N VAL A 331 30.22 -3.56 31.09
CA VAL A 331 29.39 -3.66 32.30
C VAL A 331 29.33 -5.11 32.80
N MET A 332 29.10 -6.08 31.92
CA MET A 332 29.03 -7.49 32.30
C MET A 332 30.36 -8.01 32.88
N MET A 333 31.49 -7.62 32.29
CA MET A 333 32.82 -7.99 32.80
C MET A 333 33.09 -7.45 34.20
N HIS A 334 32.58 -6.24 34.52
CA HIS A 334 32.91 -5.56 35.76
C HIS A 334 31.87 -5.73 36.87
N PHE A 335 30.59 -5.87 36.51
CA PHE A 335 29.45 -5.79 37.41
C PHE A 335 28.45 -6.95 37.22
N GLY A 336 28.63 -7.83 36.22
CA GLY A 336 27.68 -8.90 35.92
C GLY A 336 27.56 -10.01 36.98
N HIS A 337 28.39 -9.97 38.02
CA HIS A 337 28.29 -10.86 39.20
C HIS A 337 27.41 -10.27 40.32
N LEU A 338 27.02 -9.00 40.19
CA LEU A 338 26.13 -8.34 41.13
C LEU A 338 24.68 -8.74 40.86
N THR A 339 23.86 -8.70 41.90
CA THR A 339 22.41 -8.80 41.74
C THR A 339 21.87 -7.41 41.45
N ALA A 340 21.08 -7.27 40.39
CA ALA A 340 20.34 -6.04 40.11
C ALA A 340 19.57 -5.58 41.37
N SER A 341 19.41 -4.27 41.56
CA SER A 341 18.80 -3.57 42.72
C SER A 341 19.70 -3.20 43.92
N GLN A 342 21.02 -3.33 43.80
CA GLN A 342 22.01 -2.83 44.79
C GLN A 342 22.52 -1.41 44.48
N SER A 343 21.80 -0.63 43.66
CA SER A 343 22.19 0.72 43.25
C SER A 343 22.46 1.65 44.43
N ASP A 344 23.65 2.27 44.49
CA ASP A 344 23.92 3.33 45.46
C ASP A 344 23.27 4.65 45.00
N LYS A 345 22.01 4.84 45.39
CA LYS A 345 21.23 6.05 45.06
C LYS A 345 21.70 7.31 45.79
N LYS A 346 22.76 7.28 46.61
CA LYS A 346 23.35 8.49 47.23
C LYS A 346 24.50 9.06 46.40
N ASN A 347 25.11 8.25 45.54
CA ASN A 347 26.16 8.69 44.63
C ASN A 347 25.57 9.61 43.54
N ILE A 348 26.16 10.80 43.36
CA ILE A 348 25.63 11.82 42.43
C ILE A 348 25.58 11.33 40.98
N PRO A 349 26.67 10.74 40.41
CA PRO A 349 26.62 10.10 39.09
C PRO A 349 25.49 9.08 38.94
N ASN A 350 25.23 8.26 39.97
CA ASN A 350 24.14 7.26 39.94
C ASN A 350 22.76 7.93 39.91
N GLN A 351 22.54 8.92 40.77
CA GLN A 351 21.28 9.67 40.78
C GLN A 351 21.02 10.34 39.42
N TRP A 352 22.06 10.91 38.83
CA TRP A 352 21.98 11.56 37.54
C TRP A 352 21.58 10.57 36.44
N ILE A 353 22.31 9.45 36.27
CA ILE A 353 22.01 8.52 35.17
C ILE A 353 20.65 7.83 35.34
N LEU A 354 20.23 7.52 36.57
CA LEU A 354 18.91 6.95 36.84
C LEU A 354 17.79 7.97 36.55
N SER A 355 18.02 9.26 36.81
CA SER A 355 17.10 10.32 36.44
C SER A 355 16.98 10.45 34.92
N ARG A 356 18.11 10.43 34.20
CA ARG A 356 18.15 10.44 32.74
C ARG A 356 17.43 9.23 32.14
N LEU A 357 17.71 8.03 32.63
CA LEU A 357 17.03 6.80 32.19
C LEU A 357 15.51 6.93 32.34
N ASN A 358 15.01 7.40 33.47
CA ASN A 358 13.57 7.58 33.68
C ASN A 358 12.96 8.68 32.80
N ALA A 359 13.72 9.70 32.42
CA ALA A 359 13.28 10.69 31.43
C ALA A 359 13.19 10.04 30.03
N THR A 360 14.23 9.30 29.62
CA THR A 360 14.28 8.58 28.35
C THR A 360 13.14 7.57 28.23
N LYS A 361 12.89 6.75 29.27
CA LYS A 361 11.78 5.78 29.29
C LYS A 361 10.43 6.44 29.03
N ARG A 362 10.16 7.58 29.67
CA ARG A 362 8.92 8.34 29.46
C ARG A 362 8.82 8.86 28.02
N GLN A 363 9.91 9.40 27.49
CA GLN A 363 9.94 9.91 26.11
C GLN A 363 9.74 8.78 25.09
N VAL A 364 10.39 7.63 25.28
CA VAL A 364 10.26 6.46 24.41
C VAL A 364 8.83 5.90 24.49
N ALA A 365 8.27 5.72 25.70
CA ALA A 365 6.90 5.26 25.88
C ALA A 365 5.89 6.18 25.19
N GLU A 366 5.97 7.50 25.42
CA GLU A 366 5.09 8.47 24.76
C GLU A 366 5.25 8.43 23.24
N SER A 367 6.48 8.27 22.75
CA SER A 367 6.74 8.21 21.31
C SER A 367 6.16 6.95 20.69
N LEU A 368 6.32 5.78 21.32
CA LEU A 368 5.77 4.51 20.84
C LEU A 368 4.23 4.49 20.91
N GLU A 369 3.62 5.03 21.98
CA GLU A 369 2.17 5.17 22.11
C GLU A 369 1.56 6.03 20.97
N ASN A 370 2.34 6.97 20.44
CA ASN A 370 1.92 7.87 19.36
C ASN A 370 2.51 7.48 17.99
N TYR A 371 3.07 6.27 17.84
CA TYR A 371 3.67 5.79 16.59
C TYR A 371 4.77 6.71 16.02
N ARG A 372 5.51 7.37 16.89
CA ARG A 372 6.65 8.26 16.63
C ARG A 372 7.95 7.48 16.77
N PHE A 373 8.17 6.51 15.86
CA PHE A 373 9.31 5.58 15.94
C PHE A 373 10.66 6.27 15.78
N PHE A 374 10.69 7.34 14.98
CA PHE A 374 11.87 8.17 14.83
C PHE A 374 12.31 8.79 16.16
N GLU A 375 11.37 9.44 16.86
CA GLU A 375 11.61 10.11 18.13
C GLU A 375 12.00 9.12 19.23
N ALA A 376 11.41 7.91 19.22
CA ALA A 376 11.79 6.83 20.11
C ALA A 376 13.25 6.38 19.85
N ALA A 377 13.61 6.15 18.58
CA ALA A 377 14.96 5.76 18.20
C ALA A 377 15.99 6.84 18.58
N GLN A 378 15.68 8.13 18.33
CA GLN A 378 16.51 9.27 18.73
C GLN A 378 16.76 9.34 20.22
N ALA A 379 15.71 9.19 21.03
CA ALA A 379 15.83 9.21 22.48
C ALA A 379 16.76 8.11 22.99
N LEU A 380 16.64 6.89 22.44
CA LEU A 380 17.48 5.75 22.80
C LEU A 380 18.94 5.97 22.42
N TYR A 381 19.23 6.44 21.21
CA TYR A 381 20.60 6.74 20.79
C TYR A 381 21.24 7.82 21.65
N HIS A 382 20.52 8.92 21.89
CA HIS A 382 21.04 10.03 22.67
C HIS A 382 21.37 9.60 24.10
N PHE A 383 20.44 8.88 24.74
CA PHE A 383 20.67 8.34 26.09
C PHE A 383 21.86 7.39 26.11
N LEU A 384 21.87 6.38 25.25
CA LEU A 384 22.90 5.34 25.29
C LEU A 384 24.27 5.90 24.93
N TRP A 385 24.38 6.63 23.82
CA TRP A 385 25.66 7.10 23.33
C TRP A 385 26.13 8.29 24.16
N ASN A 386 25.33 9.35 24.21
CA ASN A 386 25.80 10.64 24.71
C ASN A 386 25.74 10.75 26.23
N GLU A 387 24.87 10.02 26.93
CA GLU A 387 24.74 10.14 28.39
C GLU A 387 25.34 8.94 29.11
N TYR A 388 24.96 7.73 28.70
CA TYR A 388 25.43 6.52 29.35
C TYR A 388 26.90 6.24 29.00
N CYS A 389 27.24 6.13 27.71
CA CYS A 389 28.60 5.80 27.31
C CYS A 389 29.59 6.95 27.50
N ASP A 390 29.29 8.14 26.98
CA ASP A 390 30.26 9.23 26.94
C ASP A 390 30.49 9.91 28.30
N TRP A 391 29.53 9.80 29.24
CA TRP A 391 29.66 10.37 30.59
C TRP A 391 29.62 9.33 31.70
N PHE A 392 28.49 8.62 31.88
CA PHE A 392 28.33 7.76 33.08
C PHE A 392 29.39 6.66 33.15
N ILE A 393 29.60 5.94 32.04
CA ILE A 393 30.60 4.88 31.96
C ILE A 393 32.02 5.43 32.14
N GLU A 394 32.32 6.61 31.62
CA GLU A 394 33.64 7.24 31.82
C GLU A 394 33.85 7.68 33.28
N PHE A 395 32.82 8.19 33.97
CA PHE A 395 32.92 8.50 35.40
C PHE A 395 33.27 7.28 36.25
N ILE A 396 32.75 6.10 35.90
CA ILE A 396 32.99 4.88 36.68
C ILE A 396 34.24 4.10 36.24
N LYS A 397 34.87 4.47 35.12
CA LYS A 397 36.08 3.82 34.60
C LYS A 397 37.35 4.22 35.35
N GLU A 398 37.36 5.33 36.08
CA GLU A 398 38.50 5.70 36.91
C GLU A 398 38.83 4.57 37.89
N LYS A 399 40.10 4.12 37.93
CA LYS A 399 40.49 2.88 38.62
C LYS A 399 40.01 2.84 40.08
N ASN A 400 40.19 3.94 40.82
CA ASN A 400 39.78 4.02 42.22
C ASN A 400 38.26 3.95 42.37
N GLU A 401 37.51 4.57 41.46
CA GLU A 401 36.04 4.57 41.48
C GLU A 401 35.48 3.20 41.09
N LEU A 402 36.09 2.54 40.10
CA LEU A 402 35.73 1.19 39.65
C LEU A 402 35.92 0.14 40.75
N GLU A 403 37.06 0.19 41.46
CA GLU A 403 37.35 -0.68 42.60
C GLU A 403 36.39 -0.39 43.76
N ALA A 404 36.19 0.90 44.11
CA ALA A 404 35.27 1.30 45.17
C ALA A 404 33.83 0.84 44.91
N ARG A 405 33.35 0.90 43.66
CA ARG A 405 32.01 0.44 43.29
C ARG A 405 31.85 -1.06 43.37
N ARG A 406 32.87 -1.82 42.98
CA ARG A 406 32.90 -3.28 43.15
C ARG A 406 32.85 -3.68 44.61
N GLU A 407 33.64 -3.02 45.46
CA GLU A 407 33.62 -3.26 46.92
C GLU A 407 32.27 -2.94 47.54
N LYS A 408 31.65 -1.82 47.12
CA LYS A 408 30.31 -1.40 47.55
C LYS A 408 29.17 -2.19 46.92
N LYS A 409 29.47 -3.06 45.95
CA LYS A 409 28.49 -3.83 45.17
C LYS A 409 27.44 -2.95 44.48
N ASP A 410 27.86 -1.81 43.97
CA ASP A 410 26.96 -0.87 43.31
C ASP A 410 26.56 -1.40 41.92
N SER A 411 25.29 -1.80 41.78
CA SER A 411 24.74 -2.37 40.55
C SER A 411 24.25 -1.31 39.55
N THR A 412 24.41 -0.01 39.81
CA THR A 412 23.75 1.03 38.98
C THR A 412 24.04 0.90 37.48
N ALA A 413 25.29 0.57 37.09
CA ALA A 413 25.62 0.35 35.69
C ALA A 413 24.91 -0.89 35.08
N LEU A 414 24.76 -1.95 35.88
CA LEU A 414 24.00 -3.12 35.45
C LEU A 414 22.50 -2.80 35.35
N ASP A 415 21.94 -2.15 36.38
CA ASP A 415 20.52 -1.79 36.44
C ASP A 415 20.12 -0.86 35.28
N VAL A 416 20.98 0.08 34.89
CA VAL A 416 20.74 0.94 33.72
C VAL A 416 20.82 0.14 32.42
N LEU A 417 21.80 -0.77 32.30
CA LEU A 417 21.98 -1.57 31.09
C LEU A 417 20.82 -2.56 30.87
N GLU A 418 20.27 -3.17 31.92
CA GLU A 418 19.13 -4.10 31.81
C GLU A 418 17.85 -3.44 31.33
N GLU A 419 17.78 -2.12 31.44
CA GLU A 419 16.59 -1.30 31.14
C GLU A 419 16.71 -0.53 29.82
N VAL A 420 17.87 -0.61 29.15
CA VAL A 420 18.14 -0.16 27.77
C VAL A 420 17.88 -1.33 26.83
#